data_AF-A0A5A7N320-F1
#
_entry.id   AF-A0A5A7N320-F1
#
_cell.length_a   1.000
_cell.length_b   1.000
_cell.length_c   1.000
_cell.angle_alpha   90.00
_cell.angle_beta   90.00
_cell.angle_gamma   90.00
#
_symmetry.space_group_name_H-M   'P 1'
#
loop_
_entity.id
_entity.type
_entity.pdbx_description
1 polymer ?
#
loop_
_entity_poly.entity_id
_entity_poly.type
_entity_poly.pdbx_seq_one_letter_code
_entity_poly.pdbx_strand_id
1 'polypeptide(L)'
;MPLIPESGIDWIDKAVIWLAGLGVPLIFALVTWLLFPAVMTSITSLFLDDVVDAVEALHYPDLAGWRASPLHEVIWLGLRLSLLIVLINLLALPLYLTLLFTGFGTLALYLAINGYLLGREYYEMVAVRHATPKNAGHLRKQNRDKAFLGGLMIALLFMIPVLNLMAPVIGIA
;
A
#
# COMPACT_ATOMS: atom_id res chain seq x y z
N MET A 1 16.67 3.66 46.33
CA MET A 1 16.20 5.04 46.08
C MET A 1 15.08 4.96 45.06
N PRO A 2 13.90 5.55 45.29
CA PRO A 2 12.85 5.59 44.26
C PRO A 2 13.36 6.38 43.05
N LEU A 3 13.11 5.84 41.85
CA LEU A 3 13.59 6.41 40.57
C LEU A 3 12.78 7.64 40.12
N ILE A 4 11.66 7.93 40.79
CA ILE A 4 10.75 9.05 40.50
C ILE A 4 10.56 9.82 41.82
N PRO A 5 10.92 11.12 41.89
CA PRO A 5 10.64 11.95 43.06
C PRO A 5 9.13 12.05 43.29
N GLU A 6 8.66 11.75 44.51
CA GLU A 6 7.25 11.90 44.86
C GLU A 6 6.87 13.38 44.93
N SER A 7 5.83 13.77 44.21
CA SER A 7 5.35 15.15 44.15
C SER A 7 4.51 15.54 45.39
N GLY A 8 4.14 14.55 46.22
CA GLY A 8 3.27 14.73 47.38
C GLY A 8 1.78 14.80 47.01
N ILE A 9 1.45 14.62 45.73
CA ILE A 9 0.08 14.64 45.21
C ILE A 9 -0.20 13.30 44.52
N ASP A 10 -0.95 12.44 45.21
CA ASP A 10 -1.16 11.03 44.84
C ASP A 10 -1.65 10.79 43.39
N TRP A 11 -2.49 11.68 42.85
CA TRP A 11 -2.97 11.55 41.46
C TRP A 11 -1.90 11.93 40.43
N ILE A 12 -0.99 12.85 40.76
CA ILE A 12 0.14 13.24 39.89
C ILE A 12 1.15 12.10 39.86
N ASP A 13 1.48 11.52 41.02
CA ASP A 13 2.41 10.40 41.11
C ASP A 13 1.87 9.18 40.34
N LYS A 14 0.57 8.88 40.46
CA LYS A 14 -0.10 7.84 39.64
C LYS A 14 -0.06 8.13 38.15
N ALA A 15 -0.29 9.38 37.73
CA ALA A 15 -0.24 9.77 36.32
C ALA A 15 1.18 9.65 35.75
N VAL A 16 2.20 10.05 36.50
CA VAL A 16 3.62 9.94 36.10
C VAL A 16 4.01 8.47 35.98
N ILE A 17 3.61 7.61 36.91
CA ILE A 17 3.87 6.16 36.85
C ILE A 17 3.17 5.53 35.63
N TRP A 18 1.92 5.89 35.35
CA TRP A 18 1.20 5.41 34.17
C TRP A 18 1.83 5.87 32.85
N LEU A 19 2.22 7.15 32.78
CA LEU A 19 2.91 7.71 31.62
C LEU A 19 4.26 7.05 31.41
N ALA A 20 5.08 6.92 32.45
CA ALA A 20 6.40 6.30 32.34
C ALA A 20 6.32 4.80 32.01
N GLY A 21 5.33 4.08 32.55
CA GLY A 21 5.18 2.64 32.35
C GLY A 21 4.57 2.25 31.00
N LEU A 22 3.45 2.88 30.62
CA LEU A 22 2.68 2.48 29.44
C LEU A 22 2.46 3.62 28.44
N GLY A 23 2.33 4.86 28.90
CA GLY A 23 2.07 6.01 28.03
C GLY A 23 3.23 6.29 27.05
N VAL A 24 4.45 6.40 27.56
CA VAL A 24 5.65 6.72 26.76
C VAL A 24 5.95 5.61 25.73
N PRO A 25 6.00 4.32 26.10
CA PRO A 25 6.21 3.25 25.11
C PRO A 25 5.11 3.20 24.04
N LEU A 26 3.84 3.43 24.42
CA LEU A 26 2.72 3.40 23.47
C LEU A 26 2.78 4.57 22.49
N ILE A 27 3.04 5.79 22.99
CA ILE A 27 3.22 6.97 22.15
C ILE A 27 4.41 6.77 21.21
N PHE A 28 5.52 6.25 21.73
CA PHE A 28 6.71 5.97 20.92
C PHE A 28 6.42 4.92 19.84
N ALA A 29 5.72 3.84 20.18
CA ALA A 29 5.30 2.83 19.22
C ALA A 29 4.36 3.40 18.15
N LEU A 30 3.39 4.24 18.53
CA LEU A 30 2.47 4.88 17.60
C LEU A 30 3.18 5.84 16.65
N VAL A 31 4.07 6.69 17.18
CA VAL A 31 4.87 7.63 16.37
C VAL A 31 5.79 6.85 15.42
N THR A 32 6.47 5.83 15.91
CA THR A 32 7.33 4.98 15.09
C THR A 32 6.51 4.29 14.00
N TRP A 33 5.36 3.70 14.32
CA TRP A 33 4.47 3.06 13.36
C TRP A 33 4.01 4.03 12.27
N LEU A 34 3.66 5.27 12.64
CA LEU A 34 3.18 6.28 11.69
C LEU A 34 4.29 6.84 10.80
N LEU A 35 5.47 7.12 11.37
CA LEU A 35 6.60 7.71 10.64
C LEU A 35 7.38 6.67 9.83
N PHE A 36 7.36 5.40 10.23
CA PHE A 36 8.13 4.35 9.59
C PHE A 36 7.85 4.22 8.09
N PRO A 37 6.58 4.13 7.60
CA PRO A 37 6.30 4.11 6.17
C PRO A 37 6.84 5.34 5.44
N ALA A 38 6.69 6.54 6.00
CA ALA A 38 7.14 7.77 5.36
C ALA A 38 8.66 7.80 5.18
N VAL A 39 9.41 7.39 6.21
CA VAL A 39 10.87 7.28 6.16
C VAL A 39 11.29 6.20 5.17
N MET A 40 10.66 5.02 5.22
CA MET A 40 10.97 3.92 4.31
C MET A 40 10.70 4.29 2.85
N THR A 41 9.54 4.86 2.53
CA THR A 41 9.23 5.31 1.17
C THR A 41 10.21 6.38 0.68
N SER A 42 10.63 7.29 1.56
CA SER A 42 11.64 8.30 1.22
C SER A 42 12.97 7.65 0.86
N ILE A 43 13.44 6.69 1.66
CA ILE A 43 14.68 5.95 1.38
C ILE A 43 14.56 5.13 0.09
N THR A 44 13.47 4.37 -0.08
CA THR A 44 13.23 3.56 -1.28
C THR A 44 13.20 4.42 -2.54
N SER A 45 12.63 5.64 -2.48
CA SER A 45 12.58 6.54 -3.63
C SER A 45 13.96 6.97 -4.13
N LEU A 46 14.99 6.98 -3.27
CA LEU A 46 16.36 7.34 -3.65
C LEU A 46 17.02 6.26 -4.51
N PHE A 47 16.64 4.99 -4.34
CA PHE A 47 17.20 3.85 -5.07
C PHE A 47 16.33 3.39 -6.24
N LEU A 48 15.11 3.92 -6.35
CA LEU A 48 14.13 3.47 -7.33
C LEU A 48 14.61 3.76 -8.75
N ASP A 49 15.17 4.95 -8.98
CA ASP A 49 15.67 5.36 -10.30
C ASP A 49 16.83 4.46 -10.76
N ASP A 50 17.79 4.15 -9.88
CA ASP A 50 18.91 3.26 -10.17
C ASP A 50 18.46 1.83 -10.53
N VAL A 51 17.46 1.31 -9.79
CA VAL A 51 16.90 -0.03 -10.04
C VAL A 51 16.16 -0.06 -11.38
N VAL A 52 15.40 0.99 -11.69
CA VAL A 52 14.72 1.14 -12.97
C VAL A 52 15.72 1.13 -14.11
N ASP A 53 16.75 1.98 -14.06
CA ASP A 53 17.77 2.06 -15.11
C ASP A 53 18.47 0.71 -15.35
N ALA A 54 18.78 -0.02 -14.27
CA ALA A 54 19.39 -1.34 -14.35
C ALA A 54 18.47 -2.40 -14.99
N VAL A 55 17.17 -2.41 -14.65
CA VAL A 55 16.21 -3.36 -15.20
C VAL A 55 15.95 -3.08 -16.68
N GLU A 56 15.85 -1.81 -17.06
CA GLU A 56 15.64 -1.42 -18.45
C GLU A 56 16.82 -1.73 -19.36
N ALA A 57 18.03 -1.45 -18.89
CA ALA A 57 19.24 -1.82 -19.62
C ALA A 57 19.30 -3.33 -19.91
N LEU A 58 18.72 -4.16 -19.04
CA LEU A 58 18.73 -5.61 -19.16
C LEU A 58 17.57 -6.17 -19.98
N HIS A 59 16.34 -5.63 -19.84
CA HIS A 59 15.13 -6.22 -20.43
C HIS A 59 14.50 -5.40 -21.56
N TYR A 60 14.77 -4.09 -21.65
CA TYR A 60 14.11 -3.17 -22.59
C TYR A 60 15.09 -2.20 -23.28
N PRO A 61 16.16 -2.69 -23.96
CA PRO A 61 17.21 -1.85 -24.51
C PRO A 61 16.74 -0.87 -25.61
N ASP A 62 15.63 -1.17 -26.28
CA ASP A 62 15.08 -0.37 -27.38
C ASP A 62 14.08 0.73 -26.94
N LEU A 63 13.74 0.79 -25.64
CA LEU A 63 12.73 1.71 -25.08
C LEU A 63 13.35 2.87 -24.28
N ALA A 64 14.55 3.33 -24.68
CA ALA A 64 15.22 4.46 -24.05
C ALA A 64 14.41 5.77 -24.24
N GLY A 65 13.72 6.21 -23.18
CA GLY A 65 13.01 7.48 -23.19
C GLY A 65 11.86 7.53 -22.19
N TRP A 66 12.19 7.59 -20.89
CA TRP A 66 11.19 7.84 -19.84
C TRP A 66 10.63 9.23 -20.01
N ARG A 67 9.37 9.30 -20.43
CA ARG A 67 8.59 10.51 -20.23
C ARG A 67 8.14 10.50 -18.77
N ALA A 68 8.83 11.27 -17.92
CA ALA A 68 8.35 11.52 -16.56
C ALA A 68 6.89 12.00 -16.64
N SER A 69 5.97 11.19 -16.11
CA SER A 69 4.56 11.59 -16.05
C SER A 69 4.48 12.89 -15.26
N PRO A 70 3.79 13.91 -15.77
CA PRO A 70 3.75 15.19 -15.09
C PRO A 70 3.07 15.04 -13.72
N LEU A 71 3.60 15.71 -12.70
CA LEU A 71 3.18 15.57 -11.29
C LEU A 71 1.65 15.63 -11.10
N HIS A 72 0.97 16.50 -11.83
CA HIS A 72 -0.49 16.65 -11.74
C HIS A 72 -1.24 15.38 -12.18
N GLU A 73 -0.74 14.63 -13.16
CA GLU A 73 -1.36 13.40 -13.65
C GLU A 73 -1.16 12.26 -12.64
N VAL A 74 0.02 12.18 -12.04
CA VAL A 74 0.33 11.24 -10.94
C VAL A 74 -0.55 11.50 -9.73
N ILE A 75 -0.67 12.75 -9.29
CA ILE A 75 -1.50 13.14 -8.15
C ILE A 75 -2.98 12.84 -8.43
N TRP A 76 -3.47 13.18 -9.62
CA TRP A 76 -4.87 12.93 -9.98
C TRP A 76 -5.20 11.43 -10.05
N LEU A 77 -4.31 10.63 -10.66
CA LEU A 77 -4.46 9.18 -10.73
C LEU A 77 -4.46 8.56 -9.33
N GLY A 78 -3.49 8.95 -8.49
CA GLY A 78 -3.40 8.53 -7.10
C GLY A 78 -4.68 8.84 -6.32
N LEU A 79 -5.15 10.10 -6.37
CA LEU A 79 -6.35 10.52 -5.66
C LEU A 79 -7.60 9.72 -6.10
N ARG A 80 -7.74 9.50 -7.40
CA ARG A 80 -8.87 8.73 -7.96
C ARG A 80 -8.84 7.27 -7.50
N LEU A 81 -7.67 6.65 -7.52
CA LEU A 81 -7.49 5.27 -7.06
C LEU A 81 -7.72 5.17 -5.54
N SER A 82 -7.13 6.06 -4.75
CA SER A 82 -7.33 6.10 -3.29
C SER A 82 -8.80 6.26 -2.92
N LEU A 83 -9.52 7.18 -3.57
CA LEU A 83 -10.95 7.38 -3.31
C LEU A 83 -11.74 6.09 -3.63
N LEU A 84 -11.37 5.40 -4.70
CA LEU A 84 -12.03 4.16 -5.09
C LEU A 84 -11.73 3.01 -4.13
N ILE A 85 -10.49 2.88 -3.66
CA ILE A 85 -10.08 1.92 -2.64
C ILE A 85 -10.91 2.15 -1.37
N VAL A 86 -10.97 3.39 -0.90
CA VAL A 86 -11.76 3.75 0.30
C VAL A 86 -13.23 3.42 0.11
N LEU A 87 -13.82 3.79 -1.02
CA LEU A 87 -15.24 3.57 -1.28
C LEU A 87 -15.59 2.07 -1.38
N ILE A 88 -14.77 1.27 -2.06
CA ILE A 88 -14.97 -0.17 -2.16
C ILE A 88 -14.81 -0.85 -0.80
N ASN A 89 -13.79 -0.48 -0.02
CA ASN A 89 -13.61 -1.04 1.33
C ASN A 89 -14.75 -0.66 2.26
N LEU A 90 -15.24 0.58 2.20
CA LEU A 90 -16.37 1.02 3.01
C LEU A 90 -17.66 0.24 2.68
N LEU A 91 -17.91 -0.02 1.40
CA LEU A 91 -19.03 -0.85 0.95
C LEU A 91 -18.84 -2.34 1.29
N ALA A 92 -17.61 -2.80 1.40
CA ALA A 92 -17.29 -4.17 1.76
C ALA A 92 -17.36 -4.46 3.27
N LEU A 93 -17.25 -3.45 4.13
CA LEU A 93 -17.30 -3.61 5.59
C LEU A 93 -18.51 -4.40 6.10
N PRO A 94 -19.77 -4.13 5.67
CA PRO A 94 -20.91 -4.94 6.07
C PRO A 94 -20.78 -6.40 5.65
N LEU A 95 -20.21 -6.66 4.46
CA LEU A 95 -19.97 -8.03 4.00
C LEU A 95 -18.86 -8.71 4.79
N TYR A 96 -17.76 -8.02 5.10
CA TYR A 96 -16.72 -8.58 5.96
C TYR A 96 -17.26 -8.97 7.34
N LEU A 97 -18.10 -8.13 7.95
CA LEU A 97 -18.72 -8.40 9.25
C LEU A 97 -19.64 -9.63 9.21
N THR A 98 -20.41 -9.78 8.14
CA THR A 98 -21.33 -10.93 7.98
C THR A 98 -20.63 -12.23 7.62
N LEU A 99 -19.57 -12.18 6.79
CA LEU A 99 -18.80 -13.36 6.38
C LEU A 99 -17.74 -13.76 7.41
N LEU A 100 -17.56 -12.98 8.48
CA LEU A 100 -16.62 -13.30 9.57
C LEU A 100 -16.95 -14.66 10.20
N PHE A 101 -18.24 -14.95 10.37
CA PHE A 101 -18.73 -16.20 10.96
C PHE A 101 -18.42 -17.44 10.10
N THR A 102 -18.21 -17.27 8.81
CA THR A 102 -17.95 -18.38 7.88
C THR A 102 -16.47 -18.78 7.82
N GLY A 103 -15.56 -17.94 8.33
CA GLY A 103 -14.10 -18.13 8.29
C GLY A 103 -13.49 -18.01 6.88
N PHE A 104 -13.92 -18.86 5.94
CA PHE A 104 -13.45 -18.85 4.55
C PHE A 104 -14.01 -17.69 3.73
N GLY A 105 -15.26 -17.29 4.00
CA GLY A 105 -15.94 -16.22 3.25
C GLY A 105 -15.19 -14.88 3.32
N THR A 106 -14.64 -14.55 4.49
CA THR A 106 -13.89 -13.31 4.69
C THR A 106 -12.61 -13.30 3.87
N LEU A 107 -11.88 -14.42 3.83
CA LEU A 107 -10.64 -14.55 3.05
C LEU A 107 -10.93 -14.48 1.54
N ALA A 108 -11.96 -15.19 1.08
CA ALA A 108 -12.36 -15.16 -0.33
C ALA A 108 -12.77 -13.74 -0.77
N LEU A 109 -13.54 -13.03 0.06
CA LEU A 109 -13.94 -11.65 -0.19
C LEU A 109 -12.74 -10.69 -0.17
N TYR A 110 -11.80 -10.89 0.77
CA TYR A 110 -10.54 -10.15 0.82
C TYR A 110 -9.74 -10.29 -0.47
N LEU A 111 -9.53 -11.52 -0.93
CA LEU A 111 -8.78 -11.80 -2.17
C LEU A 111 -9.51 -11.26 -3.40
N ALA A 112 -10.84 -11.35 -3.46
CA ALA A 112 -11.61 -10.81 -4.57
C ALA A 112 -11.51 -9.28 -4.65
N ILE A 113 -11.68 -8.58 -3.52
CA ILE A 113 -11.63 -7.12 -3.47
C ILE A 113 -10.21 -6.63 -3.77
N ASN A 114 -9.21 -7.14 -3.06
CA ASN A 114 -7.82 -6.71 -3.25
C ASN A 114 -7.28 -7.11 -4.62
N GLY A 115 -7.61 -8.31 -5.11
CA GLY A 115 -7.24 -8.73 -6.46
C GLY A 115 -7.85 -7.83 -7.53
N TYR A 116 -9.11 -7.43 -7.39
CA TYR A 116 -9.73 -6.47 -8.31
C TYR A 116 -9.10 -5.06 -8.22
N LEU A 117 -8.84 -4.57 -7.01
CA LEU A 117 -8.23 -3.25 -6.79
C LEU A 117 -6.80 -3.19 -7.33
N LEU A 118 -5.96 -4.14 -6.94
CA LEU A 118 -4.56 -4.24 -7.39
C LEU A 118 -4.49 -4.45 -8.90
N GLY A 119 -5.27 -5.39 -9.43
CA GLY A 119 -5.33 -5.63 -10.88
C GLY A 119 -5.71 -4.38 -11.67
N ARG A 120 -6.61 -3.57 -11.12
CA ARG A 120 -6.97 -2.29 -11.73
C ARG A 120 -5.86 -1.24 -11.62
N GLU A 121 -5.26 -1.09 -10.45
CA GLU A 121 -4.20 -0.12 -10.17
C GLU A 121 -2.98 -0.35 -11.06
N TYR A 122 -2.45 -1.57 -11.07
CA TYR A 122 -1.30 -1.93 -11.89
C TYR A 122 -1.61 -1.82 -13.39
N TYR A 123 -2.82 -2.20 -13.83
CA TYR A 123 -3.22 -2.03 -15.22
C TYR A 123 -3.32 -0.55 -15.61
N GLU A 124 -3.88 0.31 -14.76
CA GLU A 124 -3.92 1.76 -15.01
C GLU A 124 -2.50 2.35 -15.06
N MET A 125 -1.58 1.91 -14.20
CA MET A 125 -0.17 2.34 -14.25
C MET A 125 0.52 1.96 -15.57
N VAL A 126 0.35 0.73 -16.06
CA VAL A 126 0.93 0.28 -17.34
C VAL A 126 0.24 0.93 -18.53
N ALA A 127 -1.07 1.11 -18.47
CA ALA A 127 -1.85 1.65 -19.58
C ALA A 127 -1.61 3.14 -19.79
N VAL A 128 -1.38 3.92 -18.73
CA VAL A 128 -0.99 5.35 -18.84
C VAL A 128 0.36 5.51 -19.55
N ARG A 129 1.25 4.50 -19.47
CA ARG A 129 2.55 4.51 -20.17
C ARG A 129 2.43 4.29 -21.68
N HIS A 130 1.41 3.58 -22.16
CA HIS A 130 1.30 3.15 -23.56
C HIS A 130 0.05 3.65 -24.29
N ALA A 131 -0.90 4.25 -23.59
CA ALA A 131 -2.15 4.74 -24.15
C ALA A 131 -2.65 6.00 -23.43
N THR A 132 -3.31 6.90 -24.16
CA THR A 132 -4.01 8.05 -23.58
C THR A 132 -5.04 7.59 -22.52
N PRO A 133 -5.23 8.29 -21.39
CA PRO A 133 -6.09 7.85 -20.27
C PRO A 133 -7.52 7.44 -20.66
N LYS A 134 -8.07 7.99 -21.75
CA LYS A 134 -9.39 7.61 -22.29
C LYS A 134 -9.41 6.21 -22.93
N ASN A 135 -8.31 5.79 -23.57
CA ASN A 135 -8.20 4.48 -24.21
C ASN A 135 -7.82 3.38 -23.21
N ALA A 136 -7.06 3.70 -22.16
CA ALA A 136 -6.73 2.79 -21.06
C ALA A 136 -7.97 2.14 -20.42
N GLY A 137 -9.03 2.94 -20.23
CA GLY A 137 -10.30 2.45 -19.68
C GLY A 137 -11.05 1.46 -20.59
N HIS A 138 -10.93 1.60 -21.91
CA HIS A 138 -11.55 0.71 -22.89
C HIS A 138 -10.79 -0.62 -23.02
N LEU A 139 -9.47 -0.58 -23.10
CA LEU A 139 -8.65 -1.80 -23.12
C LEU A 139 -8.79 -2.62 -21.83
N ARG A 140 -8.92 -1.95 -20.67
CA ARG A 140 -9.23 -2.62 -19.40
C ARG A 140 -10.56 -3.36 -19.44
N LYS A 141 -11.61 -2.76 -20.05
CA LYS A 141 -12.92 -3.39 -20.18
C LYS A 141 -12.87 -4.66 -21.03
N GLN A 142 -11.97 -4.72 -22.00
CA GLN A 142 -11.79 -5.89 -22.87
C GLN A 142 -10.96 -7.00 -22.22
N ASN A 143 -10.05 -6.67 -21.28
CA ASN A 143 -9.17 -7.63 -20.61
C ASN A 143 -9.40 -7.69 -19.08
N ARG A 144 -10.66 -7.55 -18.63
CA ARG A 144 -11.00 -7.47 -17.19
C ARG A 144 -10.63 -8.73 -16.42
N ASP A 145 -10.79 -9.87 -17.05
CA ASP A 145 -10.44 -11.19 -16.56
C ASP A 145 -8.92 -11.32 -16.33
N LYS A 146 -8.11 -10.93 -17.31
CA LYS A 146 -6.64 -10.94 -17.19
C LYS A 146 -6.15 -9.95 -16.14
N ALA A 147 -6.72 -8.75 -16.11
CA ALA A 147 -6.38 -7.75 -15.09
C ALA A 147 -6.74 -8.25 -13.69
N PHE A 148 -7.91 -8.87 -13.52
CA PHE A 148 -8.33 -9.46 -12.24
C PHE A 148 -7.43 -10.61 -11.81
N LEU A 149 -7.07 -11.52 -12.72
CA LEU A 149 -6.22 -12.67 -12.40
C LEU A 149 -4.80 -12.25 -12.02
N GLY A 150 -4.23 -11.29 -12.74
CA GLY A 150 -2.93 -10.69 -12.38
C GLY A 150 -2.98 -10.01 -11.01
N GLY A 151 -4.04 -9.23 -10.75
CA GLY A 151 -4.27 -8.62 -9.45
C GLY A 151 -4.45 -9.64 -8.32
N LEU A 152 -5.13 -10.76 -8.58
CA LEU A 152 -5.29 -11.85 -7.62
C LEU A 152 -3.95 -12.50 -7.27
N MET A 153 -3.08 -12.71 -8.26
CA MET A 153 -1.71 -13.20 -8.02
C MET A 153 -0.91 -12.22 -7.16
N ILE A 154 -0.98 -10.92 -7.44
CA ILE A 154 -0.32 -9.88 -6.64
C ILE A 154 -0.87 -9.86 -5.21
N ALA A 155 -2.19 -9.97 -5.04
CA ALA A 155 -2.84 -10.03 -3.72
C ALA A 155 -2.36 -11.24 -2.91
N LEU A 156 -2.18 -12.40 -3.55
CA LEU A 156 -1.63 -13.61 -2.93
C LEU A 156 -0.15 -13.45 -2.56
N LEU A 157 0.66 -12.83 -3.43
CA LEU A 157 2.06 -12.54 -3.16
C LEU A 157 2.21 -11.61 -1.95
N PHE A 158 1.41 -10.55 -1.86
CA PHE A 158 1.41 -9.63 -0.71
C PHE A 158 1.02 -10.31 0.61
N MET A 159 0.23 -11.38 0.54
CA MET A 159 -0.14 -12.15 1.72
C MET A 159 1.06 -12.92 2.32
N ILE A 160 2.12 -13.13 1.54
CA ILE A 160 3.35 -13.81 1.98
C ILE A 160 4.39 -12.73 2.36
N PRO A 161 4.73 -12.56 3.66
CA PRO A 161 5.58 -11.45 4.11
C PRO A 161 6.95 -11.38 3.42
N VAL A 162 7.55 -12.53 3.10
CA VAL A 162 8.85 -12.61 2.42
C VAL A 162 8.76 -12.10 0.98
N LEU A 163 7.65 -12.38 0.28
CA LEU A 163 7.46 -11.96 -1.11
C LEU A 163 7.08 -10.48 -1.20
N ASN A 164 6.46 -9.91 -0.16
CA ASN A 164 6.20 -8.47 -0.07
C ASN A 164 7.50 -7.63 -0.17
N LEU A 165 8.63 -8.16 0.32
CA LEU A 165 9.94 -7.50 0.16
C LEU A 165 10.46 -7.52 -1.29
N MET A 166 10.01 -8.49 -2.09
CA MET A 166 10.40 -8.63 -3.50
C MET A 166 9.42 -7.94 -4.46
N ALA A 167 8.23 -7.58 -3.99
CA ALA A 167 7.19 -6.93 -4.77
C ALA A 167 7.66 -5.66 -5.53
N PRO A 168 8.53 -4.79 -4.97
CA PRO A 168 9.06 -3.66 -5.71
C PRO A 168 9.88 -4.08 -6.93
N VAL A 169 10.67 -5.16 -6.82
CA VAL A 169 11.52 -5.66 -7.91
C VAL A 169 10.67 -6.38 -8.96
N ILE A 170 9.73 -7.23 -8.52
CA ILE A 170 8.86 -8.00 -9.41
C ILE A 170 7.87 -7.09 -10.14
N GLY A 171 7.42 -6.00 -9.52
CA GLY A 171 6.51 -5.06 -10.16
C GLY A 171 7.13 -4.23 -11.30
N ILE A 172 8.47 -4.19 -11.38
CA ILE A 172 9.22 -3.46 -12.42
C ILE A 172 9.60 -4.40 -13.60
N ALA A 173 9.71 -5.70 -13.36
CA ALA A 173 10.06 -6.72 -14.37
C ALA A 173 8.85 -7.14 -15.23
#